data_AF-A0A818B8I3-F1
#
_entry.id   AF-A0A818B8I3-F1
#
_cell.length_a   1.000
_cell.length_b   1.000
_cell.length_c   1.000
_cell.angle_alpha   90.00
_cell.angle_beta   90.00
_cell.angle_gamma   90.00
#
_symmetry.space_group_name_H-M   'P 1'
#
loop_
_entity.id
_entity.type
_entity.pdbx_description
1 polymer ?
#
loop_
_entity_poly.entity_id
_entity_poly.type
_entity_poly.pdbx_seq_one_letter_code
_entity_poly.pdbx_strand_id
1 'polypeptide(L)'
;MKELFKQSTYEEQVRLMMIAPESWGRTALSQWFGARDHQARQSILLRLDKGVLAFPEYTRGNKFLDDDTIQSVVQFYLQDDVSRASSNTKDVLKIKNQLVPVRFMAMPIREGLRKFYSDHPTARVGKSCFYSLKPRQVKISCPHETCMCQTHENMSLLLQDTSDEDDKCSRSVWKPIDKKVDLHQIRGTITSLFYEIDENWSAFL
;
A
#
# COMPACT_ATOMS: atom_id res chain seq x y z
N MET A 1 -1.71 37.67 27.26
CA MET A 1 -1.23 37.21 25.94
C MET A 1 -0.16 36.12 26.05
N LYS A 2 0.92 36.29 26.83
CA LYS A 2 1.95 35.23 26.99
C LYS A 2 1.42 33.93 27.63
N GLU A 3 0.47 34.04 28.54
CA GLU A 3 -0.18 32.88 29.17
C GLU A 3 -1.03 32.09 28.16
N LEU A 4 -1.84 32.81 27.36
CA LEU A 4 -2.63 32.23 26.27
C LEU A 4 -1.71 31.54 25.24
N PHE A 5 -0.58 32.16 24.90
CA PHE A 5 0.39 31.60 23.96
C PHE A 5 0.95 30.24 24.43
N LYS A 6 1.25 30.11 25.73
CA LYS A 6 1.77 28.86 26.31
C LYS A 6 0.74 27.72 26.32
N GLN A 7 -0.54 28.04 26.45
CA GLN A 7 -1.63 27.05 26.46
C GLN A 7 -2.13 26.69 25.07
N SER A 8 -1.92 27.58 24.09
CA SER A 8 -2.42 27.43 22.72
C SER A 8 -1.64 26.42 21.87
N THR A 9 -2.30 25.93 20.82
CA THR A 9 -1.70 25.03 19.81
C THR A 9 -0.65 25.74 18.95
N TYR A 10 0.18 24.98 18.23
CA TYR A 10 1.20 25.56 17.33
C TYR A 10 0.60 26.54 16.30
N GLU A 11 -0.56 26.22 15.76
CA GLU A 11 -1.24 27.03 14.74
C GLU A 11 -1.68 28.37 15.30
N GLU A 12 -2.30 28.33 16.49
CA GLU A 12 -2.72 29.51 17.22
C GLU A 12 -1.53 30.33 17.70
N GLN A 13 -0.42 29.71 18.11
CA GLN A 13 0.82 30.41 18.45
C GLN A 13 1.32 31.25 17.27
N VAL A 14 1.39 30.66 16.07
CA VAL A 14 1.79 31.37 14.85
C VAL A 14 0.84 32.54 14.55
N ARG A 15 -0.47 32.32 14.74
CA ARG A 15 -1.50 33.34 14.55
C ARG A 15 -1.40 34.48 15.56
N LEU A 16 -1.22 34.17 16.84
CA LEU A 16 -1.12 35.15 17.93
C LEU A 16 0.11 36.06 17.77
N MET A 17 1.22 35.53 17.27
CA MET A 17 2.41 36.33 16.98
C MET A 17 2.17 37.40 15.90
N MET A 18 1.13 37.25 15.06
CA MET A 18 0.80 38.26 14.03
C MET A 18 0.22 39.55 14.61
N ILE A 19 -0.27 39.54 15.86
CA ILE A 19 -0.81 40.74 16.54
C ILE A 19 0.31 41.73 16.92
N ALA A 20 1.56 41.25 17.03
CA ALA A 20 2.68 42.08 17.38
C ALA A 20 2.89 43.24 16.37
N PRO A 21 3.58 44.33 16.74
CA PRO A 21 3.88 45.43 15.83
C PRO A 21 4.72 44.98 14.62
N GLU A 22 4.54 45.64 13.46
CA GLU A 22 5.31 45.35 12.23
C GLU A 22 6.79 45.73 12.33
N SER A 23 7.11 46.65 13.25
CA SER A 23 8.49 47.02 13.56
C SER A 23 9.29 45.88 14.20
N TRP A 24 8.61 44.84 14.71
CA TRP A 24 9.28 43.73 15.36
C TRP A 24 9.76 42.69 14.34
N GLY A 25 11.08 42.54 14.25
CA GLY A 25 11.71 41.45 13.51
C GLY A 25 11.57 40.10 14.21
N ARG A 26 11.95 39.02 13.50
CA ARG A 26 11.86 37.63 13.99
C ARG A 26 12.50 37.40 15.37
N THR A 27 13.63 38.05 15.65
CA THR A 27 14.38 37.89 16.91
C THR A 27 13.64 38.52 18.08
N ALA A 28 13.06 39.71 17.89
CA ALA A 28 12.28 40.38 18.93
C ALA A 28 11.00 39.59 19.27
N LEU A 29 10.33 39.05 18.25
CA LEU A 29 9.18 38.16 18.42
C LEU A 29 9.54 36.88 19.19
N SER A 30 10.61 36.21 18.75
CA SER A 30 11.14 34.99 19.36
C SER A 30 11.42 35.21 20.85
N GLN A 31 12.13 36.29 21.20
CA GLN A 31 12.46 36.63 22.58
C GLN A 31 11.23 37.03 23.41
N TRP A 32 10.29 37.80 22.85
CA TRP A 32 9.11 38.27 23.60
C TRP A 32 8.14 37.14 23.94
N PHE A 33 7.85 36.27 22.97
CA PHE A 33 6.91 35.15 23.11
C PHE A 33 7.59 33.87 23.63
N GLY A 34 8.92 33.78 23.59
CA GLY A 34 9.66 32.55 23.92
C GLY A 34 9.46 31.45 22.88
N ALA A 35 9.25 31.84 21.61
CA ALA A 35 8.98 30.93 20.50
C ALA A 35 10.27 30.54 19.77
N ARG A 36 10.20 29.55 18.88
CA ARG A 36 11.34 29.24 17.99
C ARG A 36 11.40 30.25 16.85
N ASP A 37 12.60 30.63 16.42
CA ASP A 37 12.82 31.58 15.31
C ASP A 37 12.07 31.24 14.02
N HIS A 38 11.90 29.94 13.72
CA HIS A 38 11.15 29.51 12.55
C HIS A 38 9.66 29.84 12.65
N GLN A 39 9.07 29.78 13.86
CA GLN A 39 7.66 30.10 14.10
C GLN A 39 7.44 31.60 13.95
N ALA A 40 8.35 32.42 14.48
CA ALA A 40 8.32 33.87 14.32
C ALA A 40 8.52 34.30 12.85
N ARG A 41 9.39 33.61 12.11
CA ARG A 41 9.52 33.82 10.66
C ARG A 41 8.23 33.43 9.93
N GLN A 42 7.65 32.29 10.27
CA GLN A 42 6.42 31.80 9.66
C GLN A 42 5.25 32.77 9.90
N SER A 43 5.10 33.32 11.10
CA SER A 43 4.04 34.28 11.40
C SER A 43 4.20 35.59 10.62
N ILE A 44 5.42 36.11 10.48
CA ILE A 44 5.69 37.30 9.65
C ILE A 44 5.32 37.02 8.18
N LEU A 45 5.77 35.89 7.63
CA LEU A 45 5.49 35.54 6.23
C LEU A 45 3.99 35.37 5.98
N LEU A 46 3.28 34.68 6.89
CA LEU A 46 1.84 34.50 6.79
C LEU A 46 1.08 35.82 6.90
N ARG A 47 1.54 36.73 7.77
CA ARG A 47 0.95 38.07 7.90
C ARG A 47 1.11 38.87 6.61
N LEU A 48 2.27 38.78 5.95
CA LEU A 48 2.54 39.47 4.69
C LEU A 48 1.70 38.92 3.53
N ASP A 49 1.51 37.60 3.49
CA ASP A 49 0.78 36.92 2.41
C ASP A 49 -0.75 37.02 2.56
N LYS A 50 -1.27 36.75 3.77
CA LYS A 50 -2.71 36.56 4.03
C LYS A 50 -3.32 37.60 4.98
N GLY A 51 -2.52 38.50 5.52
CA GLY A 51 -2.96 39.52 6.47
C GLY A 51 -2.93 39.08 7.93
N VAL A 52 -3.36 39.99 8.81
CA VAL A 52 -3.29 39.82 10.27
C VAL A 52 -4.27 38.73 10.73
N LEU A 53 -3.81 37.85 11.64
CA LEU A 53 -4.58 36.73 12.20
C LEU A 53 -5.05 35.69 11.17
N ALA A 54 -4.34 35.54 10.04
CA ALA A 54 -4.60 34.45 9.10
C ALA A 54 -4.27 33.08 9.71
N PHE A 55 -5.04 32.06 9.33
CA PHE A 55 -4.75 30.68 9.72
C PHE A 55 -3.61 30.10 8.88
N PRO A 56 -2.62 29.42 9.49
CA PRO A 56 -1.59 28.73 8.75
C PRO A 56 -2.21 27.55 7.97
N GLU A 57 -2.14 27.60 6.64
CA GLU A 57 -2.51 26.45 5.81
C GLU A 57 -1.28 25.55 5.61
N TYR A 58 -1.35 24.34 6.13
CA TYR A 58 -0.33 23.33 5.87
C TYR A 58 -0.66 22.59 4.58
N THR A 59 0.12 22.85 3.53
CA THR A 59 0.09 22.03 2.30
C THR A 59 0.58 20.60 2.51
N ARG A 60 1.02 20.24 3.73
CA ARG A 60 1.37 18.88 4.14
C ARG A 60 0.16 18.00 4.45
N GLY A 61 -1.06 18.46 4.21
CA GLY A 61 -2.22 17.59 4.19
C GLY A 61 -2.16 16.62 3.01
N ASN A 62 -2.65 15.39 3.20
CA ASN A 62 -2.93 14.49 2.08
C ASN A 62 -3.94 15.20 1.17
N LYS A 63 -3.49 15.72 0.02
CA LYS A 63 -4.41 16.18 -1.02
C LYS A 63 -5.22 14.98 -1.47
N PHE A 64 -6.54 15.09 -1.41
CA PHE A 64 -7.42 14.09 -2.00
C PHE A 64 -7.13 13.99 -3.49
N LEU A 65 -7.07 12.76 -4.00
CA LEU A 65 -7.01 12.53 -5.43
C LEU A 65 -8.36 12.90 -6.05
N ASP A 66 -8.29 13.36 -7.29
CA ASP A 66 -9.48 13.61 -8.09
C ASP A 66 -10.21 12.30 -8.39
N ASP A 67 -11.54 12.33 -8.45
CA ASP A 67 -12.35 11.12 -8.62
C ASP A 67 -12.07 10.46 -9.98
N ASP A 68 -11.86 11.28 -11.02
CA ASP A 68 -11.47 10.82 -12.36
C ASP A 68 -10.15 10.03 -12.33
N THR A 69 -9.20 10.47 -11.51
CA THR A 69 -7.92 9.77 -11.34
C THR A 69 -8.11 8.45 -10.61
N ILE A 70 -8.97 8.42 -9.59
CA ILE A 70 -9.30 7.20 -8.83
C ILE A 70 -9.96 6.17 -9.76
N GLN A 71 -10.94 6.60 -10.55
CA GLN A 71 -11.62 5.74 -11.53
C GLN A 71 -10.63 5.21 -12.57
N SER A 72 -9.72 6.06 -13.07
CA SER A 72 -8.68 5.65 -14.02
C SER A 72 -7.75 4.57 -13.43
N VAL A 73 -7.36 4.70 -12.15
CA VAL A 73 -6.55 3.67 -11.47
C VAL A 73 -7.33 2.37 -11.30
N VAL A 74 -8.60 2.43 -10.91
CA VAL A 74 -9.45 1.24 -10.79
C VAL A 74 -9.61 0.56 -12.13
N GLN A 75 -9.90 1.32 -13.19
CA GLN A 75 -10.05 0.80 -14.54
C GLN A 75 -8.75 0.16 -15.05
N PHE A 76 -7.60 0.78 -14.78
CA PHE A 76 -6.29 0.21 -15.09
C PHE A 76 -6.09 -1.17 -14.47
N TYR A 77 -6.46 -1.34 -13.19
CA TYR A 77 -6.39 -2.66 -12.54
C TYR A 77 -7.31 -3.71 -13.18
N LEU A 78 -8.41 -3.31 -13.82
CA LEU A 78 -9.38 -4.21 -14.44
C LEU A 78 -9.06 -4.56 -15.90
N GLN A 79 -8.08 -3.91 -16.52
CA GLN A 79 -7.62 -4.24 -17.86
C GLN A 79 -7.03 -5.66 -17.91
N ASP A 80 -7.36 -6.42 -18.96
CA ASP A 80 -6.89 -7.79 -19.18
C ASP A 80 -5.35 -7.88 -19.32
N ASP A 81 -4.72 -6.82 -19.79
CA ASP A 81 -3.25 -6.71 -19.89
C ASP A 81 -2.56 -6.59 -18.53
N VAL A 82 -3.29 -6.13 -17.51
CA VAL A 82 -2.74 -5.81 -16.18
C VAL A 82 -3.13 -6.88 -15.17
N SER A 83 -4.39 -7.32 -15.20
CA SER A 83 -4.87 -8.44 -14.41
C SER A 83 -5.71 -9.37 -15.27
N ARG A 84 -5.66 -10.67 -15.00
CA ARG A 84 -6.42 -11.70 -15.72
C ARG A 84 -7.51 -12.26 -14.81
N ALA A 85 -8.71 -12.46 -15.33
CA ALA A 85 -9.76 -13.16 -14.59
C ALA A 85 -9.34 -14.61 -14.30
N SER A 86 -9.71 -15.14 -13.14
CA SER A 86 -9.55 -16.56 -12.85
C SER A 86 -10.44 -17.38 -13.78
N SER A 87 -9.90 -18.45 -14.36
CA SER A 87 -10.66 -19.42 -15.14
C SER A 87 -11.55 -20.30 -14.25
N ASN A 88 -11.28 -20.35 -12.95
CA ASN A 88 -12.00 -21.21 -12.02
C ASN A 88 -13.33 -20.59 -11.60
N THR A 89 -14.43 -21.32 -11.80
CA THR A 89 -15.79 -20.90 -11.42
C THR A 89 -15.98 -20.75 -9.91
N LYS A 90 -15.11 -21.35 -9.09
CA LYS A 90 -15.12 -21.22 -7.63
C LYS A 90 -14.47 -19.91 -7.15
N ASP A 91 -13.64 -19.28 -7.98
CA ASP A 91 -12.89 -18.07 -7.62
C ASP A 91 -13.76 -16.82 -7.80
N VAL A 92 -14.79 -16.70 -6.96
CA VAL A 92 -15.78 -15.63 -7.03
C VAL A 92 -15.92 -14.95 -5.66
N LEU A 93 -16.03 -13.63 -5.67
CA LEU A 93 -16.24 -12.80 -4.47
C LEU A 93 -17.59 -12.11 -4.52
N LYS A 94 -18.27 -12.05 -3.38
CA LYS A 94 -19.49 -11.26 -3.22
C LYS A 94 -19.13 -9.82 -2.86
N ILE A 95 -19.34 -8.88 -3.79
CA ILE A 95 -19.13 -7.44 -3.62
C ILE A 95 -20.47 -6.74 -3.84
N LYS A 96 -20.96 -5.99 -2.84
CA LYS A 96 -22.27 -5.29 -2.91
C LYS A 96 -23.42 -6.20 -3.39
N ASN A 97 -23.48 -7.44 -2.89
CA ASN A 97 -24.42 -8.49 -3.29
C ASN A 97 -24.30 -9.02 -4.72
N GLN A 98 -23.31 -8.59 -5.49
CA GLN A 98 -23.00 -9.15 -6.80
C GLN A 98 -21.82 -10.12 -6.71
N LEU A 99 -21.90 -11.22 -7.45
CA LEU A 99 -20.83 -12.20 -7.59
C LEU A 99 -19.87 -11.73 -8.69
N VAL A 100 -18.63 -11.41 -8.31
CA VAL A 100 -17.60 -10.89 -9.21
C VAL A 100 -16.41 -11.86 -9.22
N PRO A 101 -15.90 -12.27 -10.40
CA PRO A 101 -14.75 -13.16 -10.48
C PRO A 101 -13.48 -12.50 -9.93
N VAL A 102 -12.66 -13.30 -9.25
CA VAL A 102 -11.33 -12.89 -8.81
C VAL A 102 -10.44 -12.69 -10.04
N ARG A 103 -9.58 -11.67 -9.98
CA ARG A 103 -8.56 -11.39 -10.99
C ARG A 103 -7.18 -11.49 -10.37
N PHE A 104 -6.20 -11.97 -11.12
CA PHE A 104 -4.80 -12.07 -10.71
C PHE A 104 -3.97 -11.08 -11.52
N MET A 105 -3.12 -10.30 -10.85
CA MET A 105 -2.20 -9.41 -11.55
C MET A 105 -1.19 -10.20 -12.38
N ALA A 106 -1.00 -9.77 -13.64
CA ALA A 106 0.00 -10.35 -14.53
C ALA A 106 1.43 -9.83 -14.24
N MET A 107 1.54 -8.72 -13.50
CA MET A 107 2.80 -8.05 -13.17
C MET A 107 2.80 -7.57 -11.71
N PRO A 108 3.97 -7.38 -11.08
CA PRO A 108 4.02 -6.82 -9.73
C PRO A 108 3.47 -5.39 -9.71
N ILE A 109 2.84 -5.00 -8.59
CA ILE A 109 2.20 -3.67 -8.42
C ILE A 109 3.18 -2.52 -8.75
N ARG A 110 4.46 -2.68 -8.44
CA ARG A 110 5.49 -1.68 -8.71
C ARG A 110 5.71 -1.44 -10.21
N GLU A 111 5.61 -2.49 -11.03
CA GLU A 111 5.67 -2.38 -12.49
C GLU A 111 4.35 -1.87 -13.05
N GLY A 112 3.22 -2.33 -12.50
CA GLY A 112 1.90 -1.79 -12.83
C GLY A 112 1.83 -0.28 -12.65
N LEU A 113 2.36 0.27 -11.56
CA LEU A 113 2.43 1.72 -11.35
C LEU A 113 3.28 2.42 -12.43
N ARG A 114 4.37 1.80 -12.87
CA ARG A 114 5.24 2.35 -13.91
C ARG A 114 4.53 2.38 -15.26
N LYS A 115 3.79 1.31 -15.58
CA LYS A 115 2.93 1.22 -16.77
C LYS A 115 1.80 2.24 -16.70
N PHE A 116 1.15 2.40 -15.55
CA PHE A 116 0.10 3.40 -15.34
C PHE A 116 0.57 4.82 -15.67
N TYR A 117 1.78 5.20 -15.25
CA TYR A 117 2.35 6.51 -15.59
C TYR A 117 2.71 6.65 -17.08
N SER A 118 3.05 5.56 -17.75
CA SER A 118 3.25 5.56 -19.20
C SER A 118 1.94 5.82 -19.93
N ASP A 119 0.85 5.22 -19.46
CA ASP A 119 -0.47 5.32 -20.07
C ASP A 119 -1.17 6.65 -19.71
N HIS A 120 -0.89 7.19 -18.51
CA HIS A 120 -1.51 8.41 -17.96
C HIS A 120 -0.43 9.38 -17.45
N PRO A 121 0.27 10.11 -18.33
CA PRO A 121 1.39 10.97 -17.95
C PRO A 121 0.99 12.19 -17.09
N THR A 122 -0.29 12.58 -17.11
CA THR A 122 -0.83 13.71 -16.34
C THR A 122 -1.20 13.32 -14.91
N ALA A 123 -1.47 12.04 -14.66
CA ALA A 123 -1.96 11.55 -13.37
C ALA A 123 -0.82 11.50 -12.33
N ARG A 124 -1.02 12.14 -11.18
CA ARG A 124 -0.05 12.13 -10.07
C ARG A 124 -0.58 11.33 -8.89
N VAL A 125 -0.27 10.03 -8.87
CA VAL A 125 -0.75 9.09 -7.84
C VAL A 125 0.40 8.60 -6.97
N GLY A 126 0.39 8.92 -5.68
CA GLY A 126 1.42 8.42 -4.75
C GLY A 126 1.43 6.89 -4.67
N LYS A 127 2.62 6.28 -4.45
CA LYS A 127 2.78 4.83 -4.34
C LYS A 127 1.78 4.24 -3.36
N SER A 128 1.80 4.66 -2.09
CA SER A 128 0.92 4.12 -1.04
C SER A 128 -0.55 4.20 -1.44
N CYS A 129 -0.97 5.29 -2.08
CA CYS A 129 -2.34 5.46 -2.55
C CYS A 129 -2.69 4.45 -3.65
N PHE A 130 -1.80 4.23 -4.62
CA PHE A 130 -1.99 3.22 -5.66
C PHE A 130 -2.19 1.81 -5.07
N TYR A 131 -1.41 1.43 -4.05
CA TYR A 131 -1.59 0.14 -3.36
C TYR A 131 -2.95 0.04 -2.66
N SER A 132 -3.44 1.12 -2.07
CA SER A 132 -4.74 1.20 -1.39
C SER A 132 -5.92 1.21 -2.35
N LEU A 133 -5.78 1.79 -3.54
CA LEU A 133 -6.82 1.87 -4.57
C LEU A 133 -7.03 0.56 -5.34
N LYS A 134 -6.18 -0.46 -5.10
CA LYS A 134 -6.33 -1.79 -5.70
C LYS A 134 -7.70 -2.40 -5.34
N PRO A 135 -8.55 -2.73 -6.33
CA PRO A 135 -9.83 -3.35 -6.06
C PRO A 135 -9.70 -4.68 -5.33
N ARG A 136 -10.65 -4.99 -4.43
CA ARG A 136 -10.63 -6.22 -3.62
C ARG A 136 -10.60 -7.50 -4.45
N GLN A 137 -11.17 -7.47 -5.65
CA GLN A 137 -11.17 -8.61 -6.58
C GLN A 137 -9.82 -8.88 -7.23
N VAL A 138 -8.86 -7.95 -7.17
CA VAL A 138 -7.54 -8.10 -7.80
C VAL A 138 -6.52 -8.58 -6.76
N LYS A 139 -6.04 -9.81 -6.94
CA LYS A 139 -5.01 -10.46 -6.12
C LYS A 139 -3.65 -10.41 -6.81
N ILE A 140 -2.58 -10.41 -6.01
CA ILE A 140 -1.19 -10.33 -6.52
C ILE A 140 -0.67 -11.72 -6.89
N SER A 141 -0.88 -12.71 -6.02
CA SER A 141 -0.39 -14.07 -6.21
C SER A 141 -1.36 -14.87 -7.05
N CYS A 142 -0.90 -15.41 -8.18
CA CYS A 142 -1.56 -16.53 -8.84
C CYS A 142 -1.15 -17.82 -8.10
N PRO A 143 -2.10 -18.68 -7.68
CA PRO A 143 -1.78 -19.91 -6.94
C PRO A 143 -1.00 -20.96 -7.75
N HIS A 144 -0.94 -20.85 -9.08
CA HIS A 144 -0.15 -21.74 -9.93
C HIS A 144 0.66 -20.93 -10.96
N GLU A 145 1.96 -21.21 -11.05
CA GLU A 145 2.84 -20.76 -12.15
C GLU A 145 2.56 -21.53 -13.46
N THR A 146 1.62 -22.47 -13.43
CA THR A 146 1.24 -23.35 -14.54
C THR A 146 -0.12 -22.92 -15.11
N CYS A 147 -0.24 -22.82 -16.44
CA CYS A 147 -1.53 -22.56 -17.09
C CYS A 147 -2.52 -23.70 -16.77
N MET A 148 -3.70 -23.37 -16.24
CA MET A 148 -4.82 -24.31 -16.08
C MET A 148 -5.77 -24.27 -17.30
N CYS A 149 -5.25 -23.94 -18.48
CA CYS A 149 -6.00 -24.08 -19.72
C CYS A 149 -6.10 -25.57 -20.07
N GLN A 150 -7.22 -26.02 -20.67
CA GLN A 150 -7.39 -27.43 -21.10
C GLN A 150 -6.18 -27.96 -21.88
N THR A 151 -5.52 -27.09 -22.66
CA THR A 151 -4.31 -27.40 -23.43
C THR A 151 -3.08 -27.72 -22.58
N HIS A 152 -2.92 -27.12 -21.40
CA HIS A 152 -1.77 -27.36 -20.51
C HIS A 152 -2.11 -28.31 -19.33
N GLU A 153 -3.38 -28.43 -18.95
CA GLU A 153 -3.86 -29.45 -18.01
C GLU A 153 -3.74 -30.86 -18.61
N ASN A 154 -3.97 -31.00 -19.92
CA ASN A 154 -3.91 -32.29 -20.63
C ASN A 154 -2.51 -32.74 -21.07
N MET A 155 -1.44 -31.95 -20.87
CA MET A 155 -0.11 -32.39 -21.34
C MET A 155 0.37 -33.63 -20.56
N SER A 156 0.04 -33.73 -19.27
CA SER A 156 0.31 -34.92 -18.45
C SER A 156 -0.49 -36.15 -18.87
N LEU A 157 -1.71 -35.98 -19.39
CA LEU A 157 -2.53 -37.10 -19.86
C LEU A 157 -2.05 -37.60 -21.23
N LEU A 158 -1.68 -36.68 -22.12
CA LEU A 158 -1.11 -37.02 -23.44
C LEU A 158 0.23 -37.75 -23.34
N LEU A 159 1.03 -37.50 -22.29
CA LEU A 159 2.30 -38.18 -22.06
C LEU A 159 2.16 -39.58 -21.42
N GLN A 160 1.01 -39.89 -20.80
CA GLN A 160 0.74 -41.21 -20.22
C GLN A 160 0.36 -42.23 -21.31
N ASP A 161 -0.31 -41.81 -22.37
CA ASP A 161 -0.71 -42.69 -23.48
C ASP A 161 0.45 -43.07 -24.42
N THR A 162 1.58 -42.37 -24.34
CA THR A 162 2.76 -42.64 -25.20
C THR A 162 3.81 -43.54 -24.54
N SER A 163 3.59 -44.04 -23.32
CA SER A 163 4.60 -44.81 -22.58
C SER A 163 4.43 -46.33 -22.60
N ASP A 164 3.46 -46.87 -23.35
CA ASP A 164 3.20 -48.33 -23.38
C ASP A 164 3.92 -49.09 -24.51
N GLU A 165 4.61 -48.40 -25.42
CA GLU A 165 5.42 -49.02 -26.48
C GLU A 165 6.76 -48.29 -26.55
N ASP A 166 7.73 -48.69 -25.72
CA ASP A 166 9.16 -48.79 -26.07
C ASP A 166 10.03 -48.90 -24.80
N ASP A 167 10.31 -50.15 -24.43
CA ASP A 167 11.49 -50.50 -23.64
C ASP A 167 12.77 -50.24 -24.47
N LYS A 168 13.59 -49.24 -24.08
CA LYS A 168 15.05 -49.33 -23.82
C LYS A 168 15.80 -48.00 -24.04
N CYS A 169 16.70 -47.73 -23.08
CA CYS A 169 17.86 -46.82 -23.16
C CYS A 169 17.51 -45.33 -22.91
N SER A 170 18.01 -44.60 -21.91
CA SER A 170 19.17 -44.80 -21.03
C SER A 170 18.93 -44.12 -19.68
N ARG A 171 19.24 -44.88 -18.64
CA ARG A 171 19.48 -44.44 -17.27
C ARG A 171 20.65 -43.45 -17.26
N SER A 172 20.42 -42.19 -16.92
CA SER A 172 21.45 -41.35 -16.29
C SER A 172 20.93 -40.80 -14.97
N VAL A 173 21.09 -41.65 -13.96
CA VAL A 173 21.37 -41.33 -12.54
C VAL A 173 21.21 -39.86 -12.16
N TRP A 174 20.08 -39.54 -11.54
CA TRP A 174 20.07 -38.60 -10.41
C TRP A 174 19.83 -39.41 -9.14
N LYS A 175 20.89 -39.56 -8.33
CA LYS A 175 20.76 -40.11 -6.98
C LYS A 175 20.10 -39.05 -6.09
N PRO A 176 19.13 -39.41 -5.24
CA PRO A 176 18.73 -38.54 -4.15
C PRO A 176 19.95 -38.31 -3.26
N ILE A 177 20.28 -37.04 -2.99
CA ILE A 177 21.20 -36.72 -1.90
C ILE A 177 20.37 -36.87 -0.63
N ASP A 178 20.45 -38.05 -0.02
CA ASP A 178 20.03 -38.26 1.36
C ASP A 178 20.95 -37.45 2.27
N LYS A 179 20.52 -36.24 2.62
CA LYS A 179 20.89 -35.62 3.89
C LYS A 179 19.65 -35.62 4.78
N LYS A 180 19.50 -36.69 5.56
CA LYS A 180 18.79 -36.62 6.84
C LYS A 180 19.44 -35.49 7.65
N VAL A 181 18.75 -34.37 7.78
CA VAL A 181 18.94 -33.48 8.91
C VAL A 181 17.75 -33.73 9.82
N ASP A 182 18.04 -34.29 11.00
CA ASP A 182 17.05 -34.61 12.02
C ASP A 182 16.26 -33.35 12.41
N LEU A 183 14.99 -33.28 12.00
CA LEU A 183 14.05 -32.23 12.38
C LEU A 183 13.49 -32.41 13.81
N HIS A 184 14.09 -33.31 14.61
CA HIS A 184 13.66 -33.56 15.99
C HIS A 184 14.39 -32.69 17.05
N GLN A 185 15.23 -31.74 16.65
CA GLN A 185 15.97 -30.86 17.57
C GLN A 185 15.61 -29.35 17.45
N ILE A 186 14.56 -28.96 16.71
CA ILE A 186 14.10 -27.55 16.63
C ILE A 186 12.56 -27.45 16.78
N ARG A 187 11.97 -28.33 17.59
CA ARG A 187 10.57 -28.22 18.06
C ARG A 187 10.50 -27.85 19.54
N GLY A 188 11.34 -26.89 19.97
CA GLY A 188 11.49 -26.55 21.39
C GLY A 188 11.36 -25.07 21.78
N THR A 189 11.28 -24.11 20.84
CA THR A 189 11.43 -22.69 21.23
C THR A 189 10.59 -21.65 20.47
N ILE A 190 9.60 -22.03 19.65
CA ILE A 190 8.67 -21.05 19.03
C ILE A 190 7.22 -21.56 19.03
N THR A 191 6.77 -22.11 20.15
CA THR A 191 5.34 -22.41 20.38
C THR A 191 4.85 -21.90 21.75
N SER A 192 5.59 -21.02 22.42
CA SER A 192 5.19 -20.42 23.70
C SER A 192 5.07 -18.89 23.68
N LEU A 193 5.03 -18.24 22.50
CA LEU A 193 4.84 -16.79 22.39
C LEU A 193 3.72 -16.36 21.44
N PHE A 194 2.89 -17.30 20.98
CA PHE A 194 1.75 -16.99 20.09
C PHE A 194 0.39 -17.40 20.65
N TYR A 195 0.32 -17.86 21.91
CA TYR A 195 -0.93 -18.30 22.55
C TYR A 195 -1.31 -17.49 23.81
N GLU A 196 -0.87 -16.22 23.92
CA GLU A 196 -1.22 -15.35 25.06
C GLU A 196 -1.75 -13.96 24.68
N ILE A 197 -2.20 -13.71 23.43
CA ILE A 197 -2.73 -12.38 23.03
C ILE A 197 -4.16 -12.43 22.44
N ASP A 198 -4.87 -13.55 22.53
CA ASP A 198 -6.26 -13.64 22.02
C ASP A 198 -7.36 -13.66 23.11
N GLU A 199 -7.03 -13.51 24.41
CA GLU A 199 -8.04 -13.56 25.50
C GLU A 199 -8.44 -12.21 26.12
N ASN A 200 -8.15 -11.04 25.51
CA ASN A 200 -8.46 -9.77 26.18
C ASN A 200 -9.16 -8.67 25.36
N TRP A 201 -10.06 -9.03 24.43
CA TRP A 201 -10.95 -8.06 23.76
C TRP A 201 -12.44 -8.45 23.73
N SER A 202 -12.89 -9.28 24.68
CA SER A 202 -14.32 -9.53 24.94
C SER A 202 -14.86 -8.78 26.17
N ALA A 203 -14.16 -7.74 26.63
CA ALA A 203 -14.62 -6.87 27.72
C ALA A 203 -14.67 -5.40 27.28
N PHE A 204 -15.50 -5.07 26.29
CA PHE A 204 -16.06 -3.73 26.06
C PHE A 204 -17.27 -3.83 25.11
N LEU A 205 -18.33 -4.50 25.59
CA LEU A 205 -19.74 -4.25 25.28
C LEU A 205 -20.57 -4.64 26.50
#